data_AF-A0A7C3FGS7-F1
#
_entry.id   AF-A0A7C3FGS7-F1
#
_cell.length_a   1.000
_cell.length_b   1.000
_cell.length_c   1.000
_cell.angle_alpha   90.00
_cell.angle_beta   90.00
_cell.angle_gamma   90.00
#
_symmetry.space_group_name_H-M   'P 1'
#
loop_
_entity.id
_entity.type
_entity.pdbx_description
1 polymer ?
#
loop_
_entity_poly.entity_id
_entity_poly.type
_entity_poly.pdbx_seq_one_letter_code
_entity_poly.pdbx_strand_id
1 'polypeptide(L)'
;YVMIGDAAGLVRAFKGKGINSACLTGLWAARAILTSGISARAFEQSYVRDCQEILRDIPYGQLVRQVVIHASRLRQVDRALALAERHPSFRQALFDAVSGSQPYRVVIQKVLRISL
;
A
#
# COMPACT_ATOMS: atom_id res chain seq x y z
N TYR A 1 -11.88 -22.30 2.52
CA TYR A 1 -10.54 -21.92 3.02
C TYR A 1 -10.35 -20.43 2.81
N VAL A 2 -9.37 -19.82 3.47
CA VAL A 2 -9.03 -18.39 3.30
C VAL A 2 -7.52 -18.29 3.07
N MET A 3 -7.10 -17.41 2.17
CA MET A 3 -5.69 -17.10 1.94
C MET A 3 -5.32 -15.84 2.72
N ILE A 4 -4.08 -15.74 3.17
CA ILE A 4 -3.56 -14.57 3.89
C ILE A 4 -2.21 -14.13 3.32
N GLY A 5 -1.80 -12.90 3.64
CA GLY A 5 -0.51 -12.34 3.22
C GLY A 5 -0.29 -12.39 1.71
N ASP A 6 0.92 -12.76 1.33
CA ASP A 6 1.36 -12.81 -0.06
C ASP A 6 0.56 -13.83 -0.89
N ALA A 7 0.14 -14.95 -0.29
CA ALA A 7 -0.70 -15.94 -0.97
C ALA A 7 -2.08 -15.37 -1.39
N ALA A 8 -2.57 -14.36 -0.67
CA ALA A 8 -3.79 -13.64 -1.01
C ALA A 8 -3.55 -12.42 -1.93
N GLY A 9 -2.29 -12.14 -2.32
CA GLY A 9 -1.93 -10.93 -3.04
C GLY A 9 -2.06 -9.64 -2.21
N LEU A 10 -2.17 -9.74 -0.88
CA LEU A 10 -2.39 -8.59 0.03
C LEU A 10 -1.09 -7.90 0.44
N VAL A 11 -0.12 -7.85 -0.48
CA VAL A 11 1.17 -7.20 -0.27
C VAL A 11 1.06 -5.72 -0.60
N ARG A 12 1.41 -4.87 0.36
CA ARG A 12 1.66 -3.45 0.08
C ARG A 12 2.96 -3.33 -0.72
N ALA A 13 2.85 -3.39 -2.04
CA ALA A 13 3.98 -3.33 -2.96
C ALA A 13 4.86 -2.09 -2.69
N PHE A 14 6.17 -2.19 -2.91
CA PHE A 14 7.14 -1.07 -2.80
C PHE A 14 7.33 -0.43 -1.41
N LYS A 15 6.77 -1.00 -0.34
CA LYS A 15 6.89 -0.46 1.04
C LYS A 15 7.64 -1.36 2.03
N GLY A 16 8.14 -2.52 1.60
CA GLY A 16 8.82 -3.47 2.50
C GLY A 16 7.93 -4.01 3.63
N LYS A 17 6.60 -3.96 3.49
CA LYS A 17 5.62 -4.27 4.55
C LYS A 17 4.99 -5.66 4.41
N GLY A 18 5.57 -6.57 3.63
CA GLY A 18 5.03 -7.92 3.38
C GLY A 18 4.75 -8.68 4.67
N ILE A 19 5.71 -8.71 5.60
CA ILE A 19 5.57 -9.34 6.92
C ILE A 19 4.40 -8.72 7.70
N ASN A 20 4.32 -7.40 7.75
CA ASN A 20 3.24 -6.70 8.47
C ASN A 20 1.86 -7.01 7.86
N SER A 21 1.76 -7.01 6.52
CA SER A 21 0.55 -7.42 5.80
C SER A 21 0.17 -8.88 6.12
N ALA A 22 1.13 -9.80 6.13
CA ALA A 22 0.89 -11.21 6.46
C ALA A 22 0.37 -11.37 7.90
N CYS A 23 1.00 -10.73 8.88
CA CYS A 23 0.56 -10.75 10.27
C CYS A 23 -0.86 -10.18 10.45
N LEU A 24 -1.14 -9.01 9.86
CA LEU A 24 -2.46 -8.38 9.95
C LEU A 24 -3.56 -9.22 9.30
N THR A 25 -3.31 -9.72 8.09
CA THR A 25 -4.31 -10.55 7.39
C THR A 25 -4.50 -11.90 8.06
N GLY A 26 -3.45 -12.49 8.65
CA GLY A 26 -3.58 -13.67 9.52
C GLY A 26 -4.44 -13.40 10.75
N LEU A 27 -4.20 -12.27 11.43
CA LEU A 27 -5.00 -11.85 12.58
C LEU A 27 -6.48 -11.65 12.21
N TRP A 28 -6.78 -10.97 11.10
CA TRP A 28 -8.15 -10.76 10.65
C TRP A 28 -8.84 -12.07 10.24
N ALA A 29 -8.12 -12.98 9.59
CA ALA A 29 -8.65 -14.30 9.24
C ALA A 29 -8.97 -15.10 10.51
N ALA A 30 -8.06 -15.14 11.49
CA ALA A 30 -8.29 -15.80 12.78
C ALA A 30 -9.48 -15.18 13.53
N ARG A 31 -9.57 -13.84 13.54
CA ARG A 31 -10.72 -13.13 14.12
C ARG A 31 -12.03 -13.55 13.45
N ALA A 32 -12.08 -13.56 12.12
CA ALA A 32 -13.28 -13.97 11.38
C ALA A 32 -13.69 -15.42 11.72
N ILE A 33 -12.72 -16.35 11.80
CA ILE A 33 -12.96 -17.73 12.21
C ILE A 33 -13.62 -17.79 13.60
N LEU A 34 -13.08 -17.03 14.56
CA LEU A 34 -13.52 -17.06 15.96
C LEU A 34 -14.86 -16.35 16.18
N THR A 35 -15.15 -15.26 15.46
CA THR A 35 -16.32 -14.41 15.75
C THR A 35 -17.47 -14.56 14.75
N SER A 36 -17.19 -14.96 13.51
CA SER A 36 -18.17 -15.04 12.42
C SER A 36 -18.30 -16.46 11.84
N GLY A 37 -17.36 -17.35 12.15
CA GLY A 37 -17.31 -18.73 11.66
C GLY A 37 -16.49 -18.89 10.38
N ILE A 38 -16.52 -20.09 9.80
CA ILE A 38 -15.63 -20.52 8.70
C ILE A 38 -16.29 -20.54 7.32
N SER A 39 -17.53 -20.06 7.21
CA SER A 39 -18.25 -20.04 5.92
C SER A 39 -17.67 -18.96 4.99
N ALA A 40 -17.85 -19.13 3.67
CA ALA A 40 -17.44 -18.12 2.70
C ALA A 40 -18.08 -16.75 3.00
N ARG A 41 -19.36 -16.74 3.37
CA ARG A 41 -20.10 -15.53 3.76
C ARG A 41 -19.51 -14.86 5.01
N ALA A 42 -19.08 -15.65 5.99
CA ALA A 42 -18.44 -15.11 7.19
C ALA A 42 -17.11 -14.41 6.86
N PHE A 43 -16.28 -15.02 6.01
CA PHE A 43 -15.05 -14.39 5.54
C PHE A 43 -15.30 -13.14 4.70
N GLU A 44 -16.33 -13.13 3.85
CA GLU A 44 -16.67 -11.96 3.03
C GLU A 44 -17.13 -10.77 3.88
N GLN A 45 -17.98 -11.01 4.88
CA GLN A 45 -18.54 -9.95 5.72
C GLN A 45 -17.54 -9.41 6.77
N SER A 46 -16.57 -10.22 7.18
CA SER A 46 -15.61 -9.91 8.24
C SER A 46 -14.19 -9.70 7.69
N TYR A 47 -13.53 -10.77 7.25
CA TYR A 47 -12.14 -10.73 6.78
C TYR A 47 -11.93 -9.82 5.55
N VAL A 48 -12.74 -9.98 4.50
CA VAL A 48 -12.60 -9.18 3.26
C VAL A 48 -12.90 -7.71 3.52
N ARG A 49 -13.84 -7.42 4.44
CA ARG A 49 -14.13 -6.06 4.89
C ARG A 49 -12.92 -5.41 5.55
N ASP A 50 -12.23 -6.11 6.45
CA ASP A 50 -11.02 -5.61 7.10
C ASP A 50 -9.86 -5.42 6.10
N CYS A 51 -9.77 -6.27 5.08
CA CYS A 51 -8.79 -6.15 4.00
C CYS A 51 -9.05 -4.98 3.03
N GLN A 52 -10.21 -4.31 3.08
CA GLN A 52 -10.59 -3.26 2.11
C GLN A 52 -9.58 -2.12 2.01
N GLU A 53 -8.94 -1.73 3.12
CA GLU A 53 -7.94 -0.66 3.08
C GLU A 53 -6.75 -1.04 2.18
N ILE A 54 -6.27 -2.29 2.29
CA ILE A 54 -5.17 -2.81 1.47
C ILE A 54 -5.65 -2.94 0.02
N LEU A 55 -6.79 -3.60 -0.20
CA LEU A 55 -7.33 -3.84 -1.54
C LEU A 55 -7.53 -2.56 -2.34
N ARG A 56 -8.06 -1.51 -1.71
CA ARG A 56 -8.30 -0.21 -2.36
C ARG A 56 -7.01 0.56 -2.67
N ASP A 57 -5.89 0.24 -2.01
CA ASP A 57 -4.60 0.89 -2.25
C ASP A 57 -3.75 0.17 -3.32
N ILE A 58 -4.08 -1.08 -3.68
CA ILE A 58 -3.34 -1.87 -4.68
C ILE A 58 -3.20 -1.13 -6.03
N PRO A 59 -4.26 -0.58 -6.64
CA PRO A 59 -4.14 0.10 -7.94
C PRO A 59 -3.21 1.32 -7.88
N TYR A 60 -3.22 2.05 -6.77
CA TYR A 60 -2.34 3.19 -6.54
C TYR A 60 -0.88 2.75 -6.41
N GLY A 61 -0.62 1.64 -5.70
CA GLY A 61 0.72 1.05 -5.65
C GLY A 61 1.23 0.58 -7.01
N GLN A 62 0.35 0.00 -7.84
CA GLN A 62 0.68 -0.36 -9.22
C GLN A 62 1.01 0.87 -10.07
N LEU A 63 0.24 1.95 -9.94
CA LEU A 63 0.51 3.23 -10.62
C LEU A 63 1.89 3.79 -10.22
N VAL A 64 2.17 3.88 -8.91
CA VAL A 64 3.47 4.38 -8.42
C VAL A 64 4.62 3.52 -8.92
N ARG A 65 4.46 2.19 -8.95
CA ARG A 65 5.45 1.28 -9.53
C ARG A 65 5.76 1.64 -10.99
N GLN A 66 4.75 1.86 -11.82
CA GLN A 66 4.96 2.21 -13.21
C GLN A 66 5.66 3.58 -13.34
N VAL A 67 5.22 4.58 -12.58
CA VAL A 67 5.86 5.91 -12.55
C VAL A 67 7.34 5.80 -12.21
N VAL A 68 7.71 5.05 -11.18
CA VAL A 68 9.11 4.86 -10.76
C VAL A 68 9.92 4.12 -11.83
N ILE A 69 9.35 3.09 -12.45
CA ILE A 69 10.01 2.36 -13.56
C ILE A 69 10.29 3.30 -14.74
N HIS A 70 9.32 4.12 -15.14
CA HIS A 70 9.50 5.08 -16.22
C HIS A 70 10.48 6.20 -15.84
N ALA A 71 10.38 6.75 -14.64
CA ALA A 71 11.32 7.76 -14.14
C ALA A 71 12.76 7.24 -14.09
N SER A 72 12.95 5.98 -13.68
CA SER A 72 14.25 5.32 -13.68
C SER A 72 14.83 5.18 -15.09
N ARG A 73 14.01 4.70 -16.05
CA ARG A 73 14.41 4.58 -17.46
C ARG A 73 14.80 5.93 -18.09
N LEU A 74 14.14 7.00 -17.67
CA LEU A 74 14.39 8.37 -18.15
C LEU A 74 15.43 9.13 -17.30
N ARG A 75 16.10 8.47 -16.34
CA ARG A 75 17.05 9.09 -15.39
C ARG A 75 16.50 10.32 -14.66
N GLN A 76 15.19 10.33 -14.37
CA GLN A 76 14.50 11.41 -13.67
C GLN A 76 14.49 11.24 -12.14
N VAL A 77 14.89 10.06 -11.64
CA VAL A 77 14.91 9.79 -10.19
C VAL A 77 15.85 10.76 -9.47
N ASP A 78 17.04 11.01 -10.02
CA ASP A 78 18.02 11.95 -9.44
C ASP A 78 17.46 13.38 -9.38
N ARG A 79 16.68 13.78 -10.39
CA ARG A 79 16.01 15.10 -10.39
C ARG A 79 14.91 15.18 -9.34
N ALA A 80 14.15 14.10 -9.15
CA ALA A 80 13.15 14.03 -8.10
C ALA A 80 13.81 14.11 -6.70
N LEU A 81 14.96 13.46 -6.49
CA LEU A 81 15.72 13.57 -5.25
C LEU A 81 16.26 14.99 -5.03
N ALA A 82 16.84 15.61 -6.06
CA ALA A 82 17.29 17.00 -5.99
C ALA A 82 16.15 17.99 -5.69
N LEU A 83 14.95 17.73 -6.22
CA LEU A 83 13.75 18.51 -5.89
C LEU A 83 13.35 18.32 -4.41
N ALA A 84 13.45 17.10 -3.90
CA ALA A 84 13.13 16.78 -2.50
C ALA A 84 14.05 17.49 -1.51
N GLU A 85 15.33 17.69 -1.85
CA GLU A 85 16.26 18.45 -1.01
C GLU A 85 15.80 19.90 -0.81
N ARG A 86 15.15 20.49 -1.82
CA ARG A 86 14.72 21.90 -1.83
C ARG A 86 13.30 22.10 -1.30
N HIS A 87 12.45 21.07 -1.36
CA HIS A 87 11.04 21.15 -0.97
C HIS A 87 10.70 20.13 0.13
N PRO A 88 10.64 20.57 1.40
CA PRO A 88 10.35 19.68 2.54
C PRO A 88 9.06 18.86 2.39
N SER A 89 8.02 19.47 1.82
CA SER A 89 6.73 18.81 1.57
C SER A 89 6.86 17.66 0.56
N PHE A 90 7.67 17.83 -0.48
CA PHE A 90 7.93 16.79 -1.48
C PHE A 90 8.79 15.67 -0.89
N ARG A 91 9.81 16.02 -0.09
CA ARG A 91 10.61 15.06 0.66
C ARG A 91 9.76 14.19 1.59
N GLN A 92 8.83 14.80 2.32
CA GLN A 92 7.92 14.06 3.19
C GLN A 92 7.03 13.11 2.38
N ALA A 93 6.52 13.54 1.22
CA ALA A 93 5.71 12.69 0.36
C ALA A 93 6.51 11.49 -0.17
N LEU A 94 7.77 11.69 -0.58
CA LEU A 94 8.66 10.59 -0.96
C LEU A 94 8.93 9.65 0.21
N PHE A 95 9.23 10.17 1.40
CA PHE A 95 9.44 9.35 2.60
C PHE A 95 8.20 8.50 2.94
N ASP A 96 7.01 9.09 2.91
CA ASP A 96 5.74 8.39 3.13
C ASP A 96 5.50 7.29 2.07
N ALA A 97 5.97 7.50 0.84
CA ALA A 97 5.86 6.53 -0.25
C ALA A 97 6.67 5.25 0.01
N VAL A 98 7.84 5.34 0.65
CA VAL A 98 8.76 4.21 0.89
C VAL A 98 8.63 3.61 2.29
N SER A 99 8.40 4.43 3.32
CA SER A 99 8.29 3.96 4.72
C SER A 99 7.04 3.13 4.99
N GLY A 100 6.04 3.24 4.10
CA GLY A 100 4.73 2.64 4.29
C GLY A 100 3.99 3.15 5.53
N SER A 101 4.27 4.39 5.93
CA SER A 101 3.53 5.13 6.96
C SER A 101 2.08 5.41 6.55
N GLN A 102 1.83 5.56 5.24
CA GLN A 102 0.52 5.91 4.70
C GLN A 102 0.17 5.11 3.43
N PRO A 103 -1.11 4.99 3.07
CA PRO A 103 -1.56 4.46 1.77
C PRO A 103 -1.06 5.31 0.59
N TYR A 104 -0.80 4.69 -0.56
CA TYR A 104 -0.37 5.40 -1.77
C TYR A 104 -1.38 6.41 -2.28
N ARG A 105 -2.69 6.14 -2.15
CA ARG A 105 -3.73 7.13 -2.50
C ARG A 105 -3.55 8.47 -1.79
N VAL A 106 -3.10 8.43 -0.52
CA VAL A 106 -2.86 9.63 0.29
C VAL A 106 -1.58 10.33 -0.16
N VAL A 107 -0.52 9.56 -0.41
CA VAL A 107 0.75 10.10 -0.91
C VAL A 107 0.55 10.82 -2.26
N ILE A 108 -0.18 10.22 -3.19
CA ILE A 108 -0.47 10.82 -4.50
C ILE A 108 -1.25 12.13 -4.34
N GLN A 109 -2.28 12.16 -3.48
CA GLN A 109 -3.03 13.39 -3.19
C GLN A 109 -2.14 14.50 -2.62
N LYS A 110 -1.21 14.16 -1.72
CA LYS A 110 -0.24 15.14 -1.20
C LYS A 110 0.65 15.70 -2.30
N VAL A 111 1.18 14.84 -3.17
CA VAL A 111 2.04 15.27 -4.29
C VAL A 111 1.26 16.19 -5.24
N LEU A 112 0.04 15.81 -5.64
CA LEU A 112 -0.79 16.63 -6.54
C LEU A 112 -1.11 18.01 -5.95
N ARG A 113 -1.32 18.11 -4.63
CA ARG A 113 -1.52 19.40 -3.94
C ARG A 113 -0.28 20.28 -3.87
N ILE A 114 0.92 19.72 -4.00
CA ILE A 114 2.17 20.49 -4.02
C ILE A 114 2.46 21.01 -5.43
N SER A 115 1.95 20.32 -6.46
CA SER A 115 2.15 20.66 -7.88
C SER A 115 1.10 21.63 -8.45
N LEU A 116 0.01 21.88 -7.73
CA LEU A 116 -1.03 22.88 -8.00
C LEU A 116 -0.78 24.13 -7.17
#